data_AF-A0ABD6C130-F1
#
_entry.id   AF-A0ABD6C130-F1
#
_cell.length_a   1.000
_cell.length_b   1.000
_cell.length_c   1.000
_cell.angle_alpha   90.00
_cell.angle_beta   90.00
_cell.angle_gamma   90.00
#
_symmetry.space_group_name_H-M   'P 1'
#
loop_
_entity.id
_entity.type
_entity.pdbx_description
1 polymer ?
#
loop_
_entity_poly.entity_id
_entity_poly.type
_entity_poly.pdbx_seq_one_letter_code
_entity_poly.pdbx_strand_id
1 'polypeptide(L)'
;MSDSTRDGDAGSDPNTPNAGDGDARSADVVPPHRAVKRSGRLDSNERQGTPYTESQVIMPTVKIVAPFAFTYGLFVTFHGGGSPGGGFQGGAIMAAVVFMIAFAFGIESTRTWLANTVVVALAVGGALAFAGIGLVPVALGGAFLQYDLLPIPIKYGLEAVEIIGIAPLVAGVLMGLFFLLANGFALGGDGFEPDDPADATDDGREDSRTGDDGSGSSSAIADGGCEPNGGDA
;
A
#
# COMPACT_ATOMS: atom_id res chain seq x y z
N MET A 1 -61.76 -23.25 -44.47
CA MET A 1 -62.19 -24.48 -43.79
C MET A 1 -60.93 -25.09 -43.23
N SER A 2 -60.63 -24.73 -41.98
CA SER A 2 -59.35 -25.01 -41.35
C SER A 2 -59.63 -25.33 -39.89
N ASP A 3 -59.25 -26.53 -39.49
CA ASP A 3 -59.23 -27.00 -38.10
C ASP A 3 -57.80 -26.87 -37.55
N SER A 4 -57.70 -26.50 -36.27
CA SER A 4 -56.63 -26.77 -35.29
C SER A 4 -56.43 -25.61 -34.30
N THR A 5 -57.07 -25.78 -33.16
CA THR A 5 -56.63 -25.51 -31.78
C THR A 5 -55.39 -24.63 -31.52
N ARG A 6 -55.56 -23.60 -30.68
CA ARG A 6 -54.95 -23.54 -29.32
C ARG A 6 -55.43 -22.33 -28.51
N ASP A 7 -55.66 -22.63 -27.23
CA ASP A 7 -56.07 -21.77 -26.12
C ASP A 7 -54.98 -20.79 -25.64
N GLY A 8 -55.41 -19.74 -24.92
CA GLY A 8 -54.71 -19.32 -23.71
C GLY A 8 -54.55 -17.82 -23.44
N ASP A 9 -55.31 -17.35 -22.45
CA ASP A 9 -54.98 -16.30 -21.46
C ASP A 9 -55.30 -14.81 -21.74
N ALA A 10 -56.26 -14.27 -20.96
CA ALA A 10 -56.30 -12.90 -20.44
C ALA A 10 -57.56 -12.68 -19.57
N GLY A 11 -57.40 -12.06 -18.40
CA GLY A 11 -58.43 -11.13 -17.88
C GLY A 11 -58.97 -11.35 -16.46
N SER A 12 -58.24 -10.76 -15.52
CA SER A 12 -58.57 -10.25 -14.17
C SER A 12 -60.01 -9.80 -13.82
N ASP A 13 -60.28 -9.99 -12.51
CA ASP A 13 -61.07 -9.19 -11.53
C ASP A 13 -62.61 -9.29 -11.42
N PRO A 14 -63.07 -9.64 -10.19
CA PRO A 14 -64.26 -9.07 -9.58
C PRO A 14 -63.90 -8.35 -8.27
N ASN A 15 -63.72 -7.03 -8.35
CA ASN A 15 -63.59 -6.15 -7.19
C ASN A 15 -64.97 -5.56 -6.85
N THR A 16 -65.64 -6.13 -5.85
CA THR A 16 -66.83 -5.55 -5.21
C THR A 16 -66.62 -5.57 -3.69
N PRO A 17 -66.42 -4.42 -3.03
CA PRO A 17 -66.37 -4.36 -1.58
C PRO A 17 -67.78 -4.18 -1.00
N ASN A 18 -68.15 -5.06 -0.08
CA ASN A 18 -69.34 -4.92 0.76
C ASN A 18 -68.99 -4.08 2.00
N ALA A 19 -69.68 -2.97 2.19
CA ALA A 19 -69.59 -2.11 3.36
C ALA A 19 -70.59 -2.57 4.43
N GLY A 20 -70.13 -2.76 5.67
CA GLY A 20 -70.97 -3.07 6.83
C GLY A 20 -70.24 -2.77 8.13
N ASP A 21 -70.79 -1.82 8.88
CA ASP A 21 -70.30 -1.11 10.07
C ASP A 21 -70.09 -1.97 11.34
N GLY A 22 -69.36 -1.42 12.32
CA GLY A 22 -69.71 -1.62 13.73
C GLY A 22 -68.59 -1.83 14.78
N ASP A 23 -67.81 -0.78 15.03
CA ASP A 23 -67.32 -0.26 16.32
C ASP A 23 -66.75 -1.14 17.48
N ALA A 24 -65.52 -0.78 17.84
CA ALA A 24 -64.88 -0.72 19.17
C ALA A 24 -64.90 -1.93 20.15
N ARG A 25 -63.72 -2.54 20.34
CA ARG A 25 -62.90 -2.49 21.60
C ARG A 25 -61.82 -3.59 21.59
N SER A 26 -60.56 -3.20 21.38
CA SER A 26 -59.37 -3.66 22.12
C SER A 26 -58.17 -2.92 21.55
N ALA A 27 -57.68 -1.93 22.30
CA ALA A 27 -56.47 -1.20 21.96
C ALA A 27 -55.27 -2.12 22.20
N ASP A 28 -54.79 -2.76 21.14
CA ASP A 28 -53.50 -3.42 21.15
C ASP A 28 -52.41 -2.33 21.21
N VAL A 29 -51.92 -2.12 22.43
CA VAL A 29 -50.77 -1.27 22.73
C VAL A 29 -49.55 -1.89 22.05
N VAL A 30 -49.23 -1.37 20.86
CA VAL A 30 -47.98 -1.68 20.15
C VAL A 30 -46.81 -1.19 21.01
N PRO A 31 -45.89 -2.07 21.46
CA PRO A 31 -44.71 -1.63 22.20
C PRO A 31 -43.86 -0.72 21.31
N PRO A 32 -43.35 0.42 21.78
CA PRO A 32 -42.45 1.23 20.99
C PRO A 32 -41.17 0.41 20.76
N HIS A 33 -40.89 0.10 19.50
CA HIS A 33 -39.63 -0.49 19.08
C HIS A 33 -38.49 0.35 19.63
N ARG A 34 -37.81 -0.18 20.66
CA ARG A 34 -36.58 0.41 21.19
C ARG A 34 -35.57 0.45 20.05
N ALA A 35 -35.30 1.65 19.54
CA ALA A 35 -34.18 1.88 18.64
C ALA A 35 -32.92 1.39 19.34
N VAL A 36 -32.34 0.29 18.84
CA VAL A 36 -31.00 -0.14 19.24
C VAL A 36 -30.08 1.02 18.87
N LYS A 37 -29.48 1.67 19.88
CA LYS A 37 -28.36 2.59 19.62
C LYS A 37 -27.29 1.75 18.92
N ARG A 38 -27.19 1.85 17.60
CA ARG A 38 -25.93 1.54 16.92
C ARG A 38 -24.94 2.53 17.51
N SER A 39 -24.15 2.09 18.48
CA SER A 39 -22.87 2.72 18.76
C SER A 39 -22.03 2.49 17.52
N GLY A 40 -22.24 3.34 16.50
CA GLY A 40 -21.38 3.50 15.37
C GLY A 40 -20.11 4.17 15.85
N ARG A 41 -19.34 3.47 16.69
CA ARG A 41 -17.90 3.61 16.65
C ARG A 41 -17.54 3.02 15.30
N LEU A 42 -17.40 3.89 14.30
CA LEU A 42 -16.61 3.54 13.15
C LEU A 42 -15.21 3.39 13.73
N ASP A 43 -14.88 2.17 14.12
CA ASP A 43 -13.51 1.78 14.34
C ASP A 43 -12.83 1.99 12.99
N SER A 44 -12.27 3.18 12.76
CA SER A 44 -11.38 3.50 11.65
C SER A 44 -10.07 2.69 11.70
N ASN A 45 -10.05 1.64 12.51
CA ASN A 45 -8.97 0.71 12.75
C ASN A 45 -9.34 -0.73 12.36
N GLU A 46 -10.45 -0.96 11.63
CA GLU A 46 -10.45 -2.02 10.64
C GLU A 46 -9.43 -1.64 9.56
N ARG A 47 -8.16 -1.98 9.84
CA ARG A 47 -7.13 -2.15 8.83
C ARG A 47 -7.81 -2.76 7.62
N GLN A 48 -7.87 -1.99 6.54
CA GLN A 48 -8.32 -2.46 5.24
C GLN A 48 -7.77 -3.86 5.05
N GLY A 49 -8.67 -4.85 5.06
CA GLY A 49 -8.32 -6.25 4.91
C GLY A 49 -7.40 -6.38 3.72
N THR A 50 -6.36 -7.20 3.87
CA THR A 50 -5.31 -7.39 2.87
C THR A 50 -5.88 -7.37 1.44
N PRO A 51 -5.59 -6.35 0.61
CA PRO A 51 -6.11 -6.30 -0.76
C PRO A 51 -5.35 -7.25 -1.70
N TYR A 52 -4.56 -8.18 -1.14
CA TYR A 52 -3.80 -9.18 -1.88
C TYR A 52 -4.52 -10.51 -1.81
N THR A 53 -5.63 -10.61 -2.53
CA THR A 53 -6.18 -11.92 -2.88
C THR A 53 -5.17 -12.58 -3.81
N GLU A 54 -4.58 -13.70 -3.41
CA GLU A 54 -3.69 -14.49 -4.26
C GLU A 54 -4.41 -14.87 -5.55
N SER A 55 -4.17 -14.09 -6.61
CA SER A 55 -4.77 -14.36 -7.91
C SER A 55 -4.02 -15.52 -8.56
N GLN A 56 -4.74 -16.64 -8.71
CA GLN A 56 -4.27 -17.87 -9.37
C GLN A 56 -3.84 -17.64 -10.83
N VAL A 57 -4.22 -16.50 -11.43
CA VAL A 57 -3.87 -16.15 -12.82
C VAL A 57 -2.81 -15.06 -12.88
N ILE A 58 -2.96 -13.98 -12.11
CA ILE A 58 -2.07 -12.80 -12.21
C ILE A 58 -0.65 -13.18 -11.75
N MET A 59 -0.53 -13.86 -10.61
CA MET A 59 0.77 -14.13 -10.01
C MET A 59 1.64 -15.06 -10.89
N PRO A 60 1.13 -16.18 -11.44
CA PRO A 60 1.89 -16.98 -12.41
C PRO A 60 2.21 -16.22 -13.70
N THR A 61 1.26 -15.43 -14.22
CA THR A 61 1.46 -14.66 -15.45
C THR A 61 2.62 -13.66 -15.28
N VAL A 62 2.66 -12.92 -14.17
CA VAL A 62 3.75 -11.97 -13.91
C VAL A 62 5.09 -12.68 -13.77
N LYS A 63 5.16 -13.85 -13.12
CA LYS A 63 6.42 -14.63 -13.02
C LYS A 63 6.99 -15.02 -14.38
N ILE A 64 6.11 -15.29 -15.35
CA ILE A 64 6.51 -15.63 -16.71
C ILE A 64 6.85 -14.37 -17.50
N VAL A 65 6.00 -13.34 -17.47
CA VAL A 65 6.12 -12.15 -18.33
C VAL A 65 7.24 -11.19 -17.86
N ALA A 66 7.41 -11.01 -16.56
CA ALA A 66 8.41 -10.08 -16.00
C ALA A 66 9.83 -10.26 -16.55
N PRO A 67 10.43 -11.47 -16.61
CA PRO A 67 11.77 -11.63 -17.15
C PRO A 67 11.87 -11.28 -18.64
N PHE A 68 10.84 -11.58 -19.45
CA PHE A 68 10.83 -11.20 -20.87
C PHE A 68 10.68 -9.68 -21.04
N ALA A 69 9.78 -9.05 -20.30
CA ALA A 69 9.58 -7.60 -20.33
C ALA A 69 10.83 -6.85 -19.85
N PHE A 70 11.52 -7.37 -18.82
CA PHE A 70 12.77 -6.79 -18.34
C PHE A 70 13.89 -6.91 -19.38
N THR A 71 14.03 -8.09 -19.99
CA THR A 71 15.00 -8.32 -21.08
C THR A 71 14.70 -7.44 -22.29
N TYR A 72 13.42 -7.21 -22.60
CA TYR A 72 13.02 -6.27 -23.65
C TYR A 72 13.40 -4.83 -23.29
N GLY A 73 13.21 -4.41 -22.04
CA GLY A 73 13.68 -3.10 -21.55
C GLY A 73 15.20 -2.92 -21.69
N LEU A 74 15.98 -3.96 -21.38
CA LEU A 74 17.42 -3.97 -21.61
C LEU A 74 17.76 -3.91 -23.11
N PHE A 75 17.06 -4.66 -23.95
CA PHE A 75 17.25 -4.62 -25.40
C PHE A 75 17.02 -3.22 -25.97
N VAL A 76 15.92 -2.55 -25.59
CA VAL A 76 15.60 -1.17 -25.98
C VAL A 76 16.66 -0.19 -25.48
N THR A 77 17.19 -0.41 -24.27
CA THR A 77 18.29 0.39 -23.70
C THR A 77 19.56 0.27 -24.54
N PHE A 78 19.95 -0.95 -24.95
CA PHE A 78 21.19 -1.19 -25.69
C PHE A 78 21.10 -0.84 -27.18
N HIS A 79 19.91 -0.71 -27.76
CA HIS A 79 19.72 -0.45 -29.20
C HIS A 79 19.18 0.96 -29.52
N GLY A 80 19.26 1.90 -28.57
CA GLY A 80 18.80 3.29 -28.76
C GLY A 80 19.52 4.06 -29.86
N GLY A 81 20.83 3.82 -30.04
CA GLY A 81 21.63 4.56 -31.01
C GLY A 81 21.28 4.30 -32.49
N GLY A 82 20.53 3.24 -32.80
CA GLY A 82 20.17 2.86 -34.17
C GLY A 82 18.68 2.58 -34.40
N SER A 83 17.84 2.75 -33.39
CA SER A 83 16.40 2.48 -33.47
C SER A 83 15.61 3.48 -32.61
N PRO A 84 14.30 3.68 -32.86
CA PRO A 84 13.45 4.41 -31.92
C PRO A 84 13.51 3.73 -30.56
N GLY A 85 14.10 4.37 -29.56
CA GLY A 85 14.47 3.70 -28.32
C GLY A 85 15.45 4.49 -27.46
N GLY A 86 16.19 3.78 -26.62
CA GLY A 86 17.29 4.31 -25.80
C GLY A 86 17.06 4.20 -24.30
N GLY A 87 17.99 4.80 -23.55
CA GLY A 87 18.04 4.68 -22.09
C GLY A 87 16.77 5.14 -21.39
N PHE A 88 16.11 6.18 -21.90
CA PHE A 88 14.85 6.67 -21.29
C PHE A 88 13.72 5.63 -21.36
N GLN A 89 13.42 5.14 -22.57
CA GLN A 89 12.32 4.19 -22.79
C GLN A 89 12.62 2.84 -22.13
N GLY A 90 13.86 2.36 -22.26
CA GLY A 90 14.29 1.12 -21.61
C GLY A 90 14.24 1.21 -20.08
N GLY A 91 14.68 2.33 -19.50
CA GLY A 91 14.54 2.67 -18.08
C GLY A 91 13.08 2.63 -17.61
N ALA A 92 12.17 3.22 -18.40
CA ALA A 92 10.74 3.21 -18.10
C ALA A 92 10.14 1.79 -18.14
N ILE A 93 10.53 0.96 -19.11
CA ILE A 93 10.08 -0.44 -19.20
C ILE A 93 10.58 -1.23 -17.97
N MET A 94 11.84 -1.06 -17.57
CA MET A 94 12.39 -1.71 -16.38
C MET A 94 11.64 -1.31 -15.10
N ALA A 95 11.30 -0.03 -14.93
CA ALA A 95 10.45 0.42 -13.81
C ALA A 95 9.03 -0.18 -13.87
N ALA A 96 8.42 -0.25 -15.07
CA ALA A 96 7.11 -0.87 -15.25
C ALA A 96 7.08 -2.36 -14.86
N VAL A 97 8.19 -3.08 -15.08
CA VAL A 97 8.32 -4.46 -14.58
C VAL A 97 8.26 -4.52 -13.05
N VAL A 98 8.92 -3.57 -12.37
CA VAL A 98 8.83 -3.48 -10.91
C VAL A 98 7.41 -3.14 -10.45
N PHE A 99 6.70 -2.27 -11.16
CA PHE A 99 5.29 -1.97 -10.86
C PHE A 99 4.41 -3.21 -11.02
N MET A 100 4.63 -3.97 -12.09
CA MET A 100 3.92 -5.23 -12.34
C MET A 100 4.14 -6.24 -11.20
N ILE A 101 5.37 -6.35 -10.70
CA ILE A 101 5.69 -7.18 -9.52
C ILE A 101 4.97 -6.64 -8.28
N ALA A 102 4.99 -5.33 -8.06
CA ALA A 102 4.33 -4.68 -6.93
C ALA A 102 2.81 -4.89 -6.92
N PHE A 103 2.15 -4.87 -8.08
CA PHE A 103 0.71 -5.16 -8.17
C PHE A 103 0.38 -6.64 -8.03
N ALA A 104 1.27 -7.55 -8.42
CA ALA A 104 1.03 -9.00 -8.33
C ALA A 104 1.33 -9.59 -6.95
N PHE A 105 2.40 -9.12 -6.29
CA PHE A 105 2.92 -9.67 -5.03
C PHE A 105 2.78 -8.72 -3.83
N GLY A 106 2.38 -7.49 -4.11
CA GLY A 106 2.17 -6.45 -3.13
C GLY A 106 3.29 -5.44 -3.01
N ILE A 107 2.87 -4.19 -2.80
CA ILE A 107 3.74 -3.02 -2.82
C ILE A 107 4.74 -3.07 -1.67
N GLU A 108 4.30 -3.37 -0.45
CA GLU A 108 5.18 -3.41 0.72
C GLU A 108 6.19 -4.56 0.64
N SER A 109 5.75 -5.73 0.15
CA SER A 109 6.63 -6.87 -0.12
C SER A 109 7.70 -6.52 -1.17
N THR A 110 7.28 -5.87 -2.26
CA THR A 110 8.19 -5.45 -3.33
C THR A 110 9.14 -4.35 -2.89
N ARG A 111 8.69 -3.40 -2.07
CA ARG A 111 9.54 -2.36 -1.46
C ARG A 111 10.56 -2.95 -0.49
N THR A 112 10.19 -3.98 0.26
CA THR A 112 11.12 -4.66 1.18
C THR A 112 12.16 -5.47 0.40
N TRP A 113 11.74 -6.13 -0.67
CA TRP A 113 12.64 -6.84 -1.59
C TRP A 113 13.59 -5.88 -2.32
N LEU A 114 13.05 -4.76 -2.83
CA LEU A 114 13.80 -3.73 -3.53
C LEU A 114 14.24 -2.66 -2.54
N ALA A 115 15.34 -2.93 -1.83
CA ALA A 115 15.87 -2.04 -0.80
C ALA A 115 15.90 -0.58 -1.28
N ASN A 116 15.42 0.35 -0.44
CA ASN A 116 15.34 1.78 -0.79
C ASN A 116 16.68 2.35 -1.30
N THR A 117 17.79 1.85 -0.76
CA THR A 117 19.15 2.18 -1.19
C THR A 117 19.37 1.91 -2.69
N VAL A 118 18.80 0.84 -3.26
CA VAL A 118 18.91 0.53 -4.70
C VAL A 118 18.20 1.57 -5.53
N VAL A 119 16.97 1.95 -5.16
CA VAL A 119 16.19 2.96 -5.89
C VAL A 119 16.91 4.30 -5.88
N VAL A 120 17.40 4.72 -4.72
CA VAL A 120 18.20 5.95 -4.57
C VAL A 120 19.51 5.85 -5.34
N ALA A 121 20.22 4.72 -5.26
CA ALA A 121 21.48 4.51 -5.96
C ALA A 121 21.30 4.54 -7.49
N LEU A 122 20.20 4.02 -8.02
CA LEU A 122 19.89 4.10 -9.45
C LEU A 122 19.63 5.55 -9.88
N ALA A 123 18.79 6.29 -9.13
CA ALA A 123 18.47 7.67 -9.44
C ALA A 123 19.72 8.59 -9.34
N VAL A 124 20.37 8.58 -8.18
CA VAL A 124 21.54 9.43 -7.91
C VAL A 124 22.74 8.96 -8.72
N GLY A 125 22.99 7.65 -8.77
CA GLY A 125 24.09 7.07 -9.54
C GLY A 125 23.95 7.34 -11.03
N GLY A 126 22.75 7.22 -11.60
CA GLY A 126 22.49 7.58 -12.99
C GLY A 126 22.71 9.07 -13.26
N ALA A 127 22.24 9.96 -12.37
CA ALA A 127 22.50 11.40 -12.49
C ALA A 127 24.00 11.73 -12.42
N LEU A 128 24.73 11.13 -11.47
CA LEU A 128 26.17 11.32 -11.31
C LEU A 128 26.95 10.74 -12.50
N ALA A 129 26.54 9.60 -13.04
CA ALA A 129 27.15 9.01 -14.23
C ALA A 129 26.93 9.91 -15.47
N PHE A 130 25.71 10.41 -15.67
CA PHE A 130 25.41 11.36 -16.73
C PHE A 130 26.28 12.63 -16.62
N ALA A 131 26.32 13.23 -15.43
CA ALA A 131 27.15 14.40 -15.17
C ALA A 131 28.63 14.10 -15.38
N GLY A 132 29.12 12.98 -14.85
CA GLY A 132 30.51 12.54 -14.98
C GLY A 132 30.93 12.38 -16.44
N ILE A 133 30.14 11.65 -17.24
CA ILE A 133 30.44 11.44 -18.67
C ILE A 133 30.44 12.78 -19.42
N GLY A 134 29.45 13.65 -19.18
CA GLY A 134 29.38 14.95 -19.85
C GLY A 134 30.46 15.94 -19.43
N LEU A 135 31.01 15.81 -18.22
CA LEU A 135 32.12 16.64 -17.74
C LEU A 135 33.50 16.20 -18.26
N VAL A 136 33.65 14.97 -18.77
CA VAL A 136 34.94 14.50 -19.33
C VAL A 136 35.43 15.40 -20.48
N PRO A 137 34.63 15.71 -21.52
CA PRO A 137 35.02 16.68 -22.53
C PRO A 137 35.36 18.08 -21.98
N VAL A 138 34.63 18.53 -20.95
CA VAL A 138 34.87 19.84 -20.31
C VAL A 138 36.24 19.88 -19.64
N ALA A 139 36.64 18.80 -18.96
CA ALA A 139 37.97 18.67 -18.37
C ALA A 139 39.09 18.69 -19.43
N LEU A 140 38.78 18.34 -20.68
CA LEU A 140 39.70 18.40 -21.82
C LEU A 140 39.66 19.75 -22.57
N GLY A 141 38.89 20.73 -22.07
CA GLY A 141 38.75 22.08 -22.67
C GLY A 141 37.62 22.20 -23.69
N GLY A 142 36.73 21.21 -23.79
CA GLY A 142 35.56 21.21 -24.66
C GLY A 142 34.26 21.66 -24.00
N ALA A 143 33.15 21.51 -24.74
CA ALA A 143 31.79 21.68 -24.24
C ALA A 143 31.24 20.39 -23.60
N PHE A 144 30.22 20.53 -22.75
CA PHE A 144 29.54 19.38 -22.12
C PHE A 144 29.02 18.39 -23.17
N LEU A 145 29.29 17.09 -22.97
CA LEU A 145 28.95 16.00 -23.90
C LEU A 145 29.53 16.16 -25.33
N GLN A 146 30.61 16.92 -25.50
CA GLN A 146 31.29 17.02 -26.79
C GLN A 146 32.12 15.76 -27.09
N TYR A 147 31.48 14.76 -27.69
CA TYR A 147 32.11 13.46 -27.98
C TYR A 147 33.23 13.51 -29.02
N ASP A 148 33.26 14.53 -29.89
CA ASP A 148 34.28 14.70 -30.92
C ASP A 148 35.71 14.81 -30.37
N LEU A 149 35.85 15.16 -29.07
CA LEU A 149 37.13 15.28 -28.39
C LEU A 149 37.62 13.97 -27.77
N LEU A 150 36.77 12.95 -27.64
CA LEU A 150 37.19 11.67 -27.09
C LEU A 150 37.75 10.77 -28.21
N PRO A 151 38.80 9.97 -27.93
CA PRO A 151 39.37 9.02 -28.87
C PRO A 151 38.51 7.73 -28.98
N ILE A 152 37.19 7.87 -29.02
CA ILE A 152 36.23 6.78 -29.17
C ILE A 152 35.19 7.15 -30.24
N PRO A 153 34.64 6.17 -30.98
CA PRO A 153 33.51 6.43 -31.85
C PRO A 153 32.33 7.07 -31.10
N ILE A 154 31.77 8.15 -31.64
CA ILE A 154 30.67 8.94 -31.05
C ILE A 154 29.50 8.05 -30.61
N LYS A 155 29.19 7.03 -31.42
CA LYS A 155 28.16 6.02 -31.12
C LYS A 155 28.32 5.44 -29.71
N TYR A 156 29.54 5.04 -29.33
CA TYR A 156 29.80 4.45 -28.02
C TYR A 156 29.72 5.47 -26.89
N GLY A 157 30.06 6.73 -27.16
CA GLY A 157 29.86 7.83 -26.20
C GLY A 157 28.39 8.05 -25.88
N LEU A 158 27.53 8.09 -26.91
CA LEU A 158 26.09 8.21 -26.76
C LEU A 158 25.48 7.00 -26.05
N GLU A 159 25.82 5.79 -26.47
CA GLU A 159 25.36 4.55 -25.83
C GLU A 159 25.77 4.49 -24.36
N ALA A 160 26.99 4.90 -24.00
CA ALA A 160 27.44 4.93 -22.61
C ALA A 160 26.59 5.86 -21.73
N VAL A 161 26.27 7.06 -22.23
CA VAL A 161 25.40 8.00 -21.50
C VAL A 161 24.00 7.45 -21.31
N GLU A 162 23.44 6.82 -22.34
CA GLU A 162 22.10 6.23 -22.26
C GLU A 162 22.05 5.05 -21.29
N ILE A 163 23.01 4.12 -21.38
CA ILE A 163 23.02 2.87 -20.63
C ILE A 163 23.37 3.12 -19.16
N ILE A 164 24.39 3.94 -18.89
CA ILE A 164 24.97 4.08 -17.54
C ILE A 164 24.41 5.32 -16.82
N GLY A 165 24.00 6.35 -17.57
CA GLY A 165 23.42 7.56 -17.00
C GLY A 165 21.89 7.51 -16.99
N ILE A 166 21.29 7.59 -18.18
CA ILE A 166 19.87 7.89 -18.34
C ILE A 166 18.98 6.71 -17.93
N ALA A 167 19.29 5.48 -18.34
CA ALA A 167 18.48 4.31 -18.00
C ALA A 167 18.31 4.06 -16.50
N PRO A 168 19.39 3.99 -15.68
CA PRO A 168 19.25 3.85 -14.24
C PRO A 168 18.61 5.07 -13.58
N LEU A 169 18.90 6.30 -14.07
CA LEU A 169 18.26 7.52 -13.57
C LEU A 169 16.74 7.43 -13.71
N VAL A 170 16.25 7.12 -14.92
CA VAL A 170 14.82 7.04 -15.21
C VAL A 170 14.17 5.91 -14.43
N ALA A 171 14.78 4.73 -14.40
CA ALA A 171 14.27 3.60 -13.64
C ALA A 171 14.16 3.94 -12.15
N GLY A 172 15.22 4.51 -11.56
CA GLY A 172 15.29 4.91 -10.15
C GLY A 172 14.25 5.98 -9.79
N VAL A 173 14.10 7.02 -10.61
CA VAL A 173 13.11 8.09 -10.38
C VAL A 173 11.70 7.56 -10.45
N LEU A 174 11.37 6.74 -11.46
CA LEU A 174 10.03 6.17 -11.61
C LEU A 174 9.69 5.20 -10.46
N MET A 175 10.63 4.35 -10.06
CA MET A 175 10.46 3.48 -8.89
C MET A 175 10.31 4.27 -7.59
N GLY A 176 11.13 5.32 -7.39
CA GLY A 176 11.05 6.18 -6.22
C GLY A 176 9.71 6.91 -6.13
N LEU A 177 9.25 7.49 -7.25
CA LEU A 177 7.95 8.14 -7.32
C LEU A 177 6.81 7.15 -7.06
N PHE A 178 6.88 5.95 -7.64
CA PHE A 178 5.88 4.91 -7.40
C PHE A 178 5.75 4.55 -5.92
N PHE A 179 6.85 4.28 -5.23
CA PHE A 179 6.81 3.95 -3.80
C PHE A 179 6.43 5.16 -2.93
N LEU A 180 6.84 6.37 -3.30
CA LEU A 180 6.43 7.60 -2.61
C LEU A 180 4.92 7.79 -2.68
N LEU A 181 4.33 7.63 -3.86
CA LEU A 181 2.88 7.73 -4.07
C LEU A 181 2.13 6.62 -3.35
N ALA A 182 2.66 5.40 -3.38
CA ALA A 182 2.03 4.26 -2.72
C ALA A 182 2.03 4.37 -1.19
N ASN A 183 2.97 5.12 -0.60
CA ASN A 183 3.02 5.38 0.84
C ASN A 183 1.97 6.41 1.29
N GLY A 184 1.33 7.13 0.35
CA GLY A 184 0.38 8.20 0.63
C GLY A 184 1.07 9.49 1.07
N PHE A 185 0.56 10.63 0.61
CA PHE A 185 0.98 11.94 1.12
C PHE A 185 0.35 12.13 2.50
N ALA A 186 1.10 11.85 3.56
CA ALA A 186 0.79 12.45 4.84
C ALA A 186 1.04 13.97 4.69
N LEU A 187 0.02 14.70 4.23
CA LEU A 187 -0.13 16.10 4.57
C LEU A 187 -0.28 16.13 6.10
N GLY A 188 0.84 16.13 6.81
CA GLY A 188 0.88 16.55 8.19
C GLY A 188 0.44 17.99 8.19
N GLY A 189 -0.86 18.20 8.45
CA GLY A 189 -1.46 19.50 8.52
C GLY A 189 -0.83 20.30 9.65
N ASP A 190 0.05 21.23 9.29
CA ASP A 190 0.12 22.56 9.88
C ASP A 190 -1.00 23.43 9.28
N GLY A 191 -2.23 22.91 9.29
CA GLY A 191 -3.42 23.71 9.12
C GLY A 191 -3.73 24.35 10.45
N PHE A 192 -3.90 25.68 10.46
CA PHE A 192 -4.41 26.46 11.59
C PHE A 192 -5.58 25.73 12.27
N GLU A 193 -5.32 25.08 13.40
CA GLU A 193 -6.36 24.72 14.37
C GLU A 193 -6.81 26.03 15.00
N PRO A 194 -8.08 26.47 14.82
CA PRO A 194 -8.61 27.50 15.69
C PRO A 194 -8.69 26.88 17.09
N ASP A 195 -7.94 27.45 18.03
CA ASP A 195 -8.02 27.08 19.44
C ASP A 195 -9.49 27.01 19.88
N ASP A 196 -10.03 25.81 20.10
CA ASP A 196 -11.33 25.63 20.74
C ASP A 196 -11.14 25.92 22.24
N PRO A 197 -11.71 26.99 22.82
CA PRO A 197 -11.43 27.38 24.20
C PRO A 197 -12.10 26.49 25.25
N ALA A 198 -12.61 25.32 24.86
CA ALA A 198 -13.51 24.52 25.70
C ALA A 198 -12.83 23.48 26.59
N ASP A 199 -11.51 23.27 26.52
CA ASP A 199 -10.80 22.35 27.42
C ASP A 199 -10.00 23.08 28.50
N ALA A 200 -10.70 23.91 29.27
CA ALA A 200 -10.29 24.26 30.62
C ALA A 200 -11.01 23.32 31.60
N THR A 201 -10.63 22.05 31.59
CA THR A 201 -11.03 21.11 32.64
C THR A 201 -10.21 21.36 33.90
N ASP A 202 -10.89 22.03 34.84
CA ASP A 202 -10.88 21.79 36.29
C ASP A 202 -9.99 20.63 36.75
N ASP A 203 -8.79 20.96 37.24
CA ASP A 203 -7.90 20.02 37.92
C ASP A 203 -7.71 20.49 39.36
N GLY A 204 -8.39 19.81 40.28
CA GLY A 204 -8.41 20.21 41.68
C GLY A 204 -9.21 19.29 42.59
N ARG A 205 -8.70 18.07 42.84
CA ARG A 205 -8.65 17.44 44.19
C ARG A 205 -8.18 15.97 44.12
N GLU A 206 -6.92 15.76 44.52
CA GLU A 206 -6.54 14.57 45.29
C GLU A 206 -6.87 14.86 46.77
N ASP A 207 -7.57 13.95 47.47
CA ASP A 207 -7.04 13.35 48.70
C ASP A 207 -7.90 12.19 49.24
N SER A 208 -7.19 11.14 49.67
CA SER A 208 -7.41 10.34 50.88
C SER A 208 -8.43 9.18 50.96
N ARG A 209 -7.84 7.99 51.13
CA ARG A 209 -8.12 6.90 52.10
C ARG A 209 -9.17 5.84 51.76
N THR A 210 -8.67 4.66 51.44
CA THR A 210 -9.21 3.37 51.92
C THR A 210 -8.06 2.57 52.55
N GLY A 211 -8.06 2.50 53.87
CA GLY A 211 -7.40 1.46 54.65
C GLY A 211 -8.49 0.56 55.22
N ASP A 212 -8.37 -0.74 54.98
CA ASP A 212 -9.18 -1.79 55.58
C ASP A 212 -8.25 -2.95 55.98
N ASP A 213 -7.89 -2.91 57.26
CA ASP A 213 -7.90 -3.99 58.26
C ASP A 213 -7.62 -5.45 57.86
N GLY A 214 -6.61 -6.03 58.52
CA GLY A 214 -6.87 -7.18 59.38
C GLY A 214 -6.17 -8.51 59.10
N SER A 215 -5.41 -8.94 60.11
CA SER A 215 -4.84 -10.28 60.37
C SER A 215 -3.51 -10.60 59.68
N GLY A 216 -2.49 -11.13 60.34
CA GLY A 216 -2.33 -11.55 61.73
C GLY A 216 -0.94 -12.18 61.83
N SER A 217 -0.20 -11.83 62.86
CA SER A 217 1.19 -12.22 63.10
C SER A 217 1.43 -13.73 63.07
N SER A 218 2.53 -14.15 62.44
CA SER A 218 3.34 -15.24 63.00
C SER A 218 4.82 -14.99 62.73
N SER A 219 5.59 -15.14 63.81
CA SER A 219 6.97 -14.78 64.00
C SER A 219 7.96 -15.75 63.36
N ALA A 220 9.09 -15.17 62.92
CA ALA A 220 10.45 -15.69 62.94
C ALA A 220 10.68 -17.16 63.33
N ILE A 221 11.33 -17.92 62.43
CA ILE A 221 12.49 -18.77 62.75
C ILE A 221 13.46 -18.73 61.57
N ALA A 222 14.69 -18.27 61.83
CA ALA A 222 15.87 -18.62 61.07
C ALA A 222 16.48 -19.87 61.72
N ASP A 223 16.85 -20.89 60.94
CA ASP A 223 18.16 -21.56 60.99
C ASP A 223 18.24 -22.75 60.01
N GLY A 224 19.43 -22.92 59.41
CA GLY A 224 20.08 -24.21 59.14
C GLY A 224 19.55 -25.17 58.07
N GLY A 225 20.43 -25.53 57.11
CA GLY A 225 20.49 -26.90 56.59
C GLY A 225 20.68 -27.05 55.08
N CYS A 226 21.94 -27.10 54.63
CA CYS A 226 22.32 -27.79 53.40
C CYS A 226 22.15 -29.31 53.60
N GLU A 227 21.48 -29.99 52.66
CA GLU A 227 22.03 -31.06 51.80
C GLU A 227 20.91 -31.87 51.13
N PRO A 228 21.00 -32.15 49.81
CA PRO A 228 20.06 -33.01 49.12
C PRO A 228 20.57 -34.46 49.00
N ASN A 229 19.70 -35.37 49.39
CA ASN A 229 19.30 -36.61 48.72
C ASN A 229 20.35 -37.68 48.33
N GLY A 230 20.30 -38.78 49.09
CA GLY A 230 20.35 -40.20 48.73
C GLY A 230 20.88 -40.68 47.37
N GLY A 231 21.75 -41.70 47.43
CA GLY A 231 22.09 -42.60 46.34
C GLY A 231 22.99 -43.75 46.81
N ASP A 232 22.48 -44.97 46.72
CA ASP A 232 23.00 -46.24 47.24
C ASP A 232 24.21 -46.83 46.48
N ALA A 233 25.11 -47.52 47.21
CA ALA A 233 25.81 -48.79 46.89
C ALA A 233 27.09 -48.97 47.73
#